data_AF-A0A821MWQ2-F1
#
_entry.id   AF-A0A821MWQ2-F1
#
_cell.length_a   1.000
_cell.length_b   1.000
_cell.length_c   1.000
_cell.angle_alpha   90.00
_cell.angle_beta   90.00
_cell.angle_gamma   90.00
#
_symmetry.space_group_name_H-M   'P 1'
#
loop_
_entity.id
_entity.type
_entity.pdbx_description
1 polymer ?
#
loop_
_entity_poly.entity_id
_entity_poly.type
_entity_poly.pdbx_seq_one_letter_code
_entity_poly.pdbx_strand_id
1 'polypeptide(L)'
;MMFGGAGSHQPIMVLNANTKRDQGKKAQFSNIFAAKTIADTIRTCLGPRAMLKMVLDPMGGIVLTNDGNAILREIQVQHPA
;
A
#
# COMPACT_ATOMS: atom_id res chain seq x y z
N MET A 1 -1.93 59.87 -10.43
CA MET A 1 -1.76 59.18 -9.13
C MET A 1 -2.97 58.27 -8.96
N MET A 2 -2.78 56.94 -9.07
CA MET A 2 -2.77 55.95 -7.95
C MET A 2 -4.22 55.58 -7.52
N PHE A 3 -4.72 54.35 -7.46
CA PHE A 3 -4.15 52.98 -7.39
C PHE A 3 -5.19 51.95 -7.89
N GLY A 4 -4.71 50.84 -8.46
CA GLY A 4 -5.52 49.67 -8.83
C GLY A 4 -5.74 48.67 -7.70
N GLY A 5 -6.77 47.83 -7.86
CA GLY A 5 -7.08 46.70 -6.98
C GLY A 5 -7.49 45.48 -7.80
N ALA A 6 -6.50 44.76 -8.33
CA ALA A 6 -6.71 43.44 -8.93
C ALA A 6 -7.08 42.45 -7.82
N GLY A 7 -8.25 41.84 -7.93
CA GLY A 7 -8.65 40.72 -7.08
C GLY A 7 -7.65 39.58 -7.26
N SER A 8 -6.73 39.44 -6.31
CA SER A 8 -5.76 38.35 -6.27
C SER A 8 -6.53 37.05 -6.04
N HIS A 9 -6.76 36.30 -7.12
CA HIS A 9 -7.19 34.91 -7.09
C HIS A 9 -6.03 34.09 -6.49
N GLN A 10 -5.94 34.09 -5.15
CA GLN A 10 -5.03 33.21 -4.43
C GLN A 10 -5.39 31.77 -4.84
N PRO A 11 -4.45 30.98 -5.40
CA PRO A 11 -4.75 29.62 -5.81
C PRO A 11 -5.18 28.83 -4.58
N ILE A 12 -6.43 28.36 -4.58
CA ILE A 12 -6.96 27.53 -3.52
C ILE A 12 -6.24 26.18 -3.62
N MET A 13 -5.27 25.99 -2.73
CA MET A 13 -4.54 24.73 -2.61
C MET A 13 -5.46 23.69 -1.95
N VAL A 14 -6.22 22.96 -2.76
CA VAL A 14 -7.18 21.93 -2.29
C VAL A 14 -6.47 20.73 -1.64
N LEU A 15 -5.19 20.51 -1.95
CA LEU A 15 -4.37 19.41 -1.43
C LEU A 15 -2.96 19.92 -1.16
N ASN A 16 -2.35 19.45 -0.07
CA ASN A 16 -0.94 19.72 0.25
C ASN A 16 -0.04 19.25 -0.92
N ALA A 17 1.07 19.94 -1.18
CA ALA A 17 2.00 19.64 -2.28
C ALA A 17 2.53 18.20 -2.24
N ASN A 18 2.56 17.58 -1.07
CA ASN A 18 3.03 16.22 -0.87
C ASN A 18 1.93 15.14 -0.92
N THR A 19 0.67 15.51 -1.17
CA THR A 19 -0.44 14.55 -1.19
C THR A 19 -0.48 13.80 -2.53
N LYS A 20 -0.21 12.49 -2.48
CA LYS A 20 -0.45 11.60 -3.62
C LYS A 20 -1.94 11.31 -3.75
N ARG A 21 -2.51 11.58 -4.92
CA ARG A 21 -3.91 11.27 -5.23
C ARG A 21 -3.98 10.39 -6.47
N ASP A 22 -4.31 9.11 -6.26
CA ASP A 22 -4.67 8.21 -7.35
C ASP A 22 -6.20 8.23 -7.55
N GLN A 23 -6.64 8.28 -8.81
CA GLN A 23 -8.06 8.39 -9.16
C GLN A 23 -8.45 7.43 -10.28
N GLY A 24 -9.72 7.08 -10.29
CA GLY A 24 -10.36 6.30 -11.34
C GLY A 24 -9.66 4.95 -11.56
N LYS A 25 -9.49 4.58 -12.84
CA LYS A 25 -8.91 3.29 -13.23
C LYS A 25 -7.51 3.06 -12.67
N LYS A 26 -6.68 4.09 -12.56
CA LYS A 26 -5.30 3.95 -12.04
C LYS A 26 -5.29 3.48 -10.59
N ALA A 27 -6.16 4.06 -9.75
CA ALA A 27 -6.32 3.62 -8.36
C ALA A 27 -6.83 2.18 -8.28
N GLN A 28 -7.82 1.82 -9.11
CA GLN A 28 -8.36 0.45 -9.18
C GLN A 28 -7.28 -0.57 -9.55
N PHE A 29 -6.50 -0.28 -10.60
CA PHE A 29 -5.40 -1.17 -11.01
C PHE A 29 -4.35 -1.31 -9.91
N SER A 30 -3.97 -0.22 -9.24
CA SER A 30 -3.01 -0.26 -8.14
C SER A 30 -3.51 -1.14 -6.98
N ASN A 31 -4.78 -1.00 -6.61
CA ASN A 31 -5.38 -1.78 -5.52
C ASN A 31 -5.47 -3.27 -5.87
N ILE A 32 -5.92 -3.60 -7.09
CA ILE A 32 -5.98 -4.99 -7.56
C ILE A 32 -4.58 -5.61 -7.59
N PHE A 33 -3.58 -4.86 -8.05
CA PHE A 33 -2.21 -5.35 -8.13
C PHE A 33 -1.63 -5.62 -6.74
N ALA A 34 -1.84 -4.72 -5.78
CA ALA A 34 -1.39 -4.91 -4.40
C ALA A 34 -2.05 -6.14 -3.75
N ALA A 35 -3.38 -6.24 -3.80
CA ALA A 35 -4.11 -7.39 -3.28
C ALA A 35 -3.67 -8.71 -3.94
N LYS A 36 -3.45 -8.71 -5.26
CA LYS A 36 -2.95 -9.89 -5.98
C LYS A 36 -1.55 -10.28 -5.54
N THR A 37 -0.67 -9.31 -5.30
CA THR A 37 0.68 -9.57 -4.81
C THR A 37 0.65 -10.27 -3.46
N ILE A 38 -0.18 -9.78 -2.53
CA ILE A 38 -0.35 -10.40 -1.21
C ILE A 38 -0.91 -11.82 -1.35
N ALA A 39 -1.94 -12.00 -2.19
CA ALA A 39 -2.53 -13.31 -2.44
C ALA A 39 -1.53 -14.31 -3.02
N ASP A 40 -0.68 -13.89 -3.96
CA ASP A 40 0.35 -14.74 -4.55
C ASP A 40 1.41 -15.18 -3.53
N THR A 41 1.72 -14.35 -2.52
CA THR A 41 2.63 -14.70 -1.42
C THR A 41 2.10 -15.87 -0.58
N ILE A 42 0.81 -15.84 -0.21
CA ILE A 42 0.20 -16.85 0.67
C ILE A 42 -0.41 -18.04 -0.08
N ARG A 43 -0.62 -17.94 -1.40
CA ARG A 43 -1.27 -18.99 -2.20
C ARG A 43 -0.64 -20.37 -2.01
N THR A 44 0.67 -20.44 -1.88
CA THR A 44 1.40 -21.70 -1.72
C THR A 44 1.26 -22.34 -0.35
N CYS A 45 0.64 -21.65 0.61
CA CYS A 45 0.39 -22.13 1.96
C CYS A 45 -0.96 -22.85 2.10
N LEU A 46 -1.72 -22.98 0.99
CA LEU A 46 -3.03 -23.63 0.97
C LEU A 46 -2.93 -25.10 0.57
N GLY A 47 -3.62 -25.96 1.31
CA GLY A 47 -3.78 -27.39 1.04
C GLY A 47 -2.80 -28.31 1.80
N PRO A 48 -2.97 -29.63 1.66
CA PRO A 48 -2.21 -30.62 2.43
C PRO A 48 -0.71 -30.70 2.06
N ARG A 49 -0.31 -30.10 0.93
CA ARG A 49 1.09 -29.94 0.50
C ARG A 49 1.52 -28.48 0.54
N ALA A 50 1.01 -27.73 1.52
CA ALA A 50 1.37 -26.35 1.75
C ALA A 50 2.89 -26.19 1.96
N MET A 51 3.46 -25.16 1.34
CA MET A 51 4.85 -24.80 1.56
C MET A 51 4.98 -23.90 2.79
N LEU A 52 5.99 -24.18 3.61
CA LEU A 52 6.39 -23.29 4.69
C LEU A 52 7.01 -22.02 4.12
N LYS A 53 6.74 -20.89 4.76
CA LYS A 53 7.42 -19.62 4.54
C LYS A 53 8.38 -19.36 5.69
N MET A 54 9.59 -18.95 5.34
CA MET A 54 10.52 -18.34 6.27
C MET A 54 10.30 -16.83 6.21
N VAL A 55 9.83 -16.24 7.31
CA VAL A 55 9.63 -14.80 7.45
C VAL A 55 10.67 -14.26 8.41
N LEU A 56 11.33 -13.18 8.00
CA LEU A 56 12.34 -12.48 8.77
C LEU A 56 11.75 -11.16 9.26
N ASP A 57 11.66 -11.00 10.58
CA ASP A 57 11.32 -9.74 11.22
C ASP A 57 12.48 -8.74 11.05
N PRO A 58 12.22 -7.43 10.83
CA PRO A 58 13.20 -6.36 10.99
C PRO A 58 14.17 -6.47 12.19
N MET A 59 13.74 -7.06 13.31
CA MET A 59 14.59 -7.27 14.50
C MET A 59 15.50 -8.52 14.41
N GLY A 60 15.47 -9.25 13.29
CA GLY A 60 16.27 -10.47 13.08
C GLY A 60 15.62 -11.76 13.57
N GLY A 61 14.36 -11.71 14.01
CA GLY A 61 13.57 -12.89 14.36
C GLY A 61 13.19 -13.71 13.13
N ILE A 62 13.27 -15.04 13.22
CA ILE A 62 12.90 -15.95 12.12
C ILE A 62 11.66 -16.74 12.50
N VAL A 63 10.61 -16.63 11.70
CA VAL A 63 9.37 -17.41 11.84
C VAL A 63 9.23 -18.35 10.65
N LEU A 64 9.07 -19.64 10.92
CA LEU A 64 8.79 -20.67 9.92
C LEU A 64 7.35 -21.15 10.08
N THR A 65 6.48 -20.82 9.13
CA THR A 65 5.06 -21.16 9.22
C THR A 65 4.39 -21.28 7.86
N ASN A 66 3.33 -22.06 7.77
CA ASN A 66 2.39 -22.12 6.65
C ASN A 66 1.01 -21.54 7.03
N ASP A 67 0.83 -20.99 8.22
CA ASP A 67 -0.38 -20.24 8.55
C ASP A 67 -0.35 -18.88 7.86
N GLY A 68 -1.21 -18.69 6.86
CA GLY A 68 -1.34 -17.44 6.12
C GLY A 68 -1.63 -16.23 7.00
N ASN A 69 -2.43 -16.38 8.06
CA ASN A 69 -2.73 -15.27 8.96
C ASN A 69 -1.50 -14.85 9.78
N ALA A 70 -0.70 -15.81 10.25
CA ALA A 70 0.57 -15.51 10.91
C ALA A 70 1.54 -14.78 9.95
N ILE A 71 1.67 -15.27 8.70
CA ILE A 71 2.53 -14.65 7.69
C ILE A 71 2.11 -13.20 7.43
N LEU A 72 0.80 -12.94 7.28
CA LEU A 72 0.28 -11.59 7.00
C LEU A 72 0.50 -10.59 8.14
N ARG A 73 0.69 -11.05 9.38
CA ARG A 73 0.98 -10.18 10.53
C ARG A 73 2.43 -9.72 10.56
N GLU A 74 3.34 -10.53 10.02
CA GLU A 74 4.77 -10.22 9.99
C GLU A 74 5.16 -9.37 8.76
N ILE A 75 4.37 -9.40 7.69
CA ILE A 75 4.66 -8.63 6.47
C ILE A 75 4.26 -7.15 6.65
N GLN A 76 5.19 -6.24 6.37
CA GLN A 76 4.91 -4.81 6.29
C GLN A 76 4.50 -4.39 4.87
N VAL A 77 3.27 -3.92 4.71
CA VAL A 77 2.73 -3.43 3.43
C VAL A 77 2.61 -1.91 3.46
N GLN A 78 3.12 -1.25 2.41
CA GLN A 78 3.09 0.21 2.26
C GLN A 78 1.86 0.71 1.48
N HIS A 79 1.35 -0.10 0.55
CA HIS A 79 0.14 0.25 -0.20
C HIS A 79 -1.08 0.13 0.73
N PRO A 80 -2.02 1.09 0.74
CA PRO A 80 -3.18 1.04 1.62
C PRO A 80 -4.22 -0.03 1.26
N ALA A 81 -4.09 -0.70 0.11
CA ALA A 81 -5.02 -1.69 -0.39
C ALA A 81 -4.34 -3.02 -0.76
#